data_AF-A0A7S3TRR3-F1
#
_entry.id   AF-A0A7S3TRR3-F1
#
_cell.length_a   1.000
_cell.length_b   1.000
_cell.length_c   1.000
_cell.angle_alpha   90.00
_cell.angle_beta   90.00
_cell.angle_gamma   90.00
#
_symmetry.space_group_name_H-M   'P 1'
#
loop_
_entity.id
_entity.type
_entity.pdbx_description
1 polymer ?
#
loop_
_entity_poly.entity_id
_entity_poly.type
_entity_poly.pdbx_seq_one_letter_code
_entity_poly.pdbx_strand_id
1 'polypeptide(L)'
;MDAAKQELQNQLTAAGAYIVELEDKLAKQHQTSLDLLKALKDAEYQIETLKQYVIDLKSRIAVYIPVKDDAIDKKLAEYINNYPDRQKLKIMFMRESEGVYQFGTKRVAVKVEKDKINIRVGGGYLSLDEFLDQYTPAELEKLERKDPLKRFSEKVAVQKTIAGKERVENSPVRQRKTSPIKI
;
A
#
# COMPACT_ATOMS: atom_id res chain seq x y z
N MET A 1 21.92 -59.47 40.19
CA MET A 1 22.46 -58.26 39.54
C MET A 1 22.18 -58.24 38.04
N ASP A 2 22.07 -59.39 37.37
CA ASP A 2 21.96 -59.44 35.91
C ASP A 2 20.63 -58.94 35.32
N ALA A 3 19.50 -59.11 36.02
CA ALA A 3 18.20 -58.66 35.53
C ALA A 3 18.11 -57.12 35.36
N ALA A 4 18.59 -56.35 36.35
CA ALA A 4 18.59 -54.89 36.28
C ALA A 4 19.52 -54.37 35.18
N LYS A 5 20.65 -55.04 34.95
CA LYS A 5 21.57 -54.73 33.86
C LYS A 5 20.92 -54.98 32.49
N GLN A 6 20.22 -56.10 32.34
CA GLN A 6 19.48 -56.45 31.13
C GLN A 6 18.37 -55.44 30.82
N GLU A 7 17.62 -55.02 31.84
CA GLU A 7 16.54 -54.04 31.69
C GLU A 7 17.07 -52.65 31.30
N LEU A 8 18.16 -52.20 31.91
CA LEU A 8 18.82 -50.96 31.53
C LEU A 8 19.34 -51.02 30.09
N GLN A 9 19.86 -52.17 29.67
CA GLN A 9 20.36 -52.39 28.31
C GLN A 9 19.22 -52.34 27.28
N ASN A 10 18.06 -52.93 27.60
CA ASN A 10 16.86 -52.83 26.76
C ASN A 10 16.33 -51.39 26.66
N GLN A 11 16.30 -50.66 27.77
CA GLN A 11 15.90 -49.24 27.78
C GLN A 11 16.85 -48.38 26.94
N LEU A 12 18.16 -48.63 27.03
CA LEU A 12 19.16 -47.93 26.22
C LEU A 12 18.98 -48.21 24.73
N THR A 13 18.72 -49.48 24.36
CA THR A 13 18.44 -49.84 22.96
C THR A 13 17.15 -49.20 22.45
N ALA A 14 16.09 -49.18 23.26
CA ALA A 14 14.83 -48.54 22.89
C ALA A 14 14.97 -47.02 22.72
N ALA A 15 15.69 -46.36 23.63
CA ALA A 15 16.00 -44.94 23.51
C ALA A 15 16.86 -44.63 22.27
N GLY A 16 17.85 -45.47 21.96
CA GLY A 16 18.65 -45.35 20.75
C GLY A 16 17.82 -45.47 19.47
N ALA A 17 16.92 -46.45 19.41
CA ALA A 17 16.02 -46.62 18.27
C ALA A 17 15.08 -45.42 18.09
N TYR A 18 14.58 -44.85 19.19
CA TYR A 18 13.74 -43.66 19.16
C TYR A 18 14.49 -42.41 18.68
N ILE A 19 15.76 -42.23 19.08
CA ILE A 19 16.60 -41.12 18.61
C ILE A 19 16.80 -41.21 17.10
N VAL A 20 17.11 -42.39 16.57
CA VAL A 20 17.28 -42.60 15.13
C VAL A 20 15.99 -42.27 14.36
N GLU A 21 14.83 -42.67 14.86
CA GLU A 21 13.54 -42.33 14.23
C GLU A 21 13.27 -40.81 14.24
N LEU A 22 13.63 -40.13 15.33
CA LEU A 22 13.52 -38.67 15.42
C LEU A 22 14.47 -37.96 14.46
N GLU A 23 15.70 -38.43 14.32
CA GLU A 23 16.68 -37.88 13.37
C GLU A 23 16.16 -37.99 11.93
N ASP A 24 15.58 -39.13 11.56
CA ASP A 24 14.96 -39.32 10.24
C ASP A 24 13.78 -38.37 9.99
N LYS A 25 12.92 -38.15 10.99
CA LYS A 25 11.81 -37.19 10.90
C LYS A 25 12.33 -35.76 10.76
N LEU A 26 13.33 -35.39 11.56
CA LEU A 26 13.95 -34.08 11.52
C LEU A 26 14.60 -33.81 10.15
N ALA A 27 15.32 -34.79 9.60
CA ALA A 27 15.94 -34.68 8.28
C ALA A 27 14.90 -34.45 7.18
N LYS A 28 13.78 -35.20 7.20
CA LYS A 28 12.66 -35.01 6.26
C LYS A 28 12.01 -33.63 6.40
N GLN A 29 11.81 -33.15 7.63
CA GLN A 29 11.25 -31.82 7.88
C GLN A 29 12.19 -30.70 7.40
N HIS A 30 13.50 -30.82 7.65
CA HIS A 30 14.48 -29.87 7.17
C HIS A 30 14.55 -29.83 5.64
N GLN A 31 14.50 -30.98 4.98
CA GLN A 31 14.43 -31.04 3.52
C GLN A 31 13.19 -30.33 2.99
N THR A 32 12.02 -30.60 3.58
CA THR A 32 10.76 -29.95 3.21
C THR A 32 10.83 -28.43 3.42
N SER A 33 11.38 -27.99 4.54
CA SER A 33 11.57 -26.57 4.87
C SER A 33 12.47 -25.87 3.85
N LEU A 34 13.56 -26.52 3.43
CA LEU A 34 14.45 -26.00 2.39
C LEU A 34 13.74 -25.84 1.05
N ASP A 35 12.89 -26.79 0.67
CA ASP A 35 12.17 -26.72 -0.60
C ASP A 35 11.07 -25.65 -0.57
N LEU A 36 10.40 -25.46 0.57
CA LEU A 36 9.48 -24.35 0.79
C LEU A 36 10.19 -22.99 0.71
N LEU A 37 11.38 -22.87 1.30
CA LEU A 37 12.18 -21.63 1.26
C LEU A 37 12.61 -21.27 -0.18
N LYS A 38 12.98 -22.26 -1.00
CA LYS A 38 13.27 -22.04 -2.42
C LYS A 38 12.04 -21.54 -3.17
N ALA A 39 10.90 -22.21 -2.99
CA ALA A 39 9.65 -21.81 -3.64
C ALA A 39 9.20 -20.39 -3.23
N LEU A 40 9.39 -20.02 -1.96
CA LEU A 40 9.09 -18.68 -1.47
C LEU A 40 9.98 -17.63 -2.13
N LYS A 41 11.28 -17.90 -2.24
CA LYS A 41 12.23 -17.00 -2.93
C LYS A 41 11.89 -16.83 -4.41
N ASP A 42 11.51 -17.90 -5.10
CA ASP A 42 11.10 -17.84 -6.51
C ASP A 42 9.80 -17.03 -6.67
N ALA A 43 8.84 -17.20 -5.76
CA ALA A 43 7.61 -16.42 -5.75
C ALA A 43 7.88 -14.92 -5.47
N GLU A 44 8.79 -14.59 -4.56
CA GLU A 44 9.22 -13.21 -4.32
C GLU A 44 9.81 -12.56 -5.58
N TYR A 45 10.64 -13.29 -6.33
CA TYR A 45 11.18 -12.81 -7.60
C TYR A 45 10.10 -12.58 -8.66
N GLN A 46 9.12 -13.50 -8.76
CA GLN A 46 7.98 -13.33 -9.67
C GLN A 46 7.13 -12.11 -9.30
N ILE A 47 6.88 -11.90 -8.01
CA ILE A 47 6.15 -10.72 -7.51
C ILE A 47 6.88 -9.43 -7.89
N GLU A 48 8.20 -9.38 -7.73
CA GLU A 48 8.98 -8.19 -8.07
C GLU A 48 8.96 -7.91 -9.59
N THR A 49 9.08 -8.96 -10.39
CA THR A 49 8.99 -8.86 -11.85
C THR A 49 7.60 -8.36 -12.30
N LEU A 50 6.53 -8.91 -11.71
CA LEU A 50 5.16 -8.49 -11.98
C LEU A 50 4.91 -7.04 -11.54
N LYS A 51 5.44 -6.61 -10.40
CA LYS A 51 5.36 -5.21 -9.95
C LYS A 51 6.01 -4.29 -10.98
N GLN A 52 7.21 -4.63 -11.46
CA GLN A 52 7.88 -3.84 -12.50
C GLN A 52 7.06 -3.77 -13.79
N TYR A 53 6.48 -4.89 -14.21
CA TYR A 53 5.61 -4.90 -15.39
C TYR A 53 4.35 -4.04 -15.20
N VAL A 54 3.72 -4.09 -14.02
CA VAL A 54 2.57 -3.24 -13.69
C VAL A 54 2.97 -1.76 -13.69
N ILE A 55 4.15 -1.41 -13.18
CA ILE A 55 4.67 -0.04 -13.20
C ILE A 55 4.86 0.44 -14.65
N ASP A 56 5.51 -0.37 -15.49
CA ASP A 56 5.72 -0.06 -16.91
C ASP A 56 4.40 0.07 -17.67
N LEU A 57 3.45 -0.86 -17.48
CA LEU A 57 2.13 -0.77 -18.09
C LEU A 57 1.34 0.45 -17.60
N LYS A 58 1.32 0.72 -16.29
CA LYS A 58 0.65 1.92 -15.75
C LYS A 58 1.26 3.20 -16.29
N SER A 59 2.57 3.21 -16.54
CA SER A 59 3.22 4.36 -17.16
C SER A 59 2.70 4.62 -18.58
N ARG A 60 2.22 3.60 -19.30
CA ARG A 60 1.81 3.68 -20.72
C ARG A 60 0.31 3.97 -20.97
N ILE A 61 -0.57 3.83 -19.97
CA ILE A 61 -2.04 3.76 -20.21
C ILE A 61 -2.77 5.11 -20.28
N ALA A 62 -2.21 6.21 -19.77
CA ALA A 62 -2.90 7.50 -19.77
C ALA A 62 -2.57 8.34 -21.02
N VAL A 63 -3.08 7.94 -22.19
CA VAL A 63 -2.98 8.77 -23.41
C VAL A 63 -4.17 9.72 -23.48
N TYR A 64 -3.89 11.02 -23.49
CA TYR A 64 -4.88 12.05 -23.75
C TYR A 64 -5.24 12.08 -25.24
N ILE A 65 -6.52 11.93 -25.55
CA ILE A 65 -7.04 11.95 -26.93
C ILE A 65 -7.71 13.30 -27.19
N PRO A 66 -7.12 14.18 -28.00
CA PRO A 66 -7.71 15.48 -28.30
C PRO A 66 -8.86 15.40 -29.29
N VAL A 67 -9.75 16.38 -29.22
CA VAL A 67 -10.72 16.68 -30.27
C VAL A 67 -10.00 17.25 -31.49
N LYS A 68 -10.21 16.64 -32.66
CA LYS A 68 -9.49 16.97 -33.90
C LYS A 68 -9.73 18.40 -34.42
N ASP A 69 -10.78 19.07 -33.99
CA ASP A 69 -11.13 20.42 -34.46
C ASP A 69 -10.74 21.52 -33.46
N ASP A 70 -10.17 21.15 -32.31
CA ASP A 70 -9.77 22.11 -31.27
C ASP A 70 -8.24 22.21 -31.19
N ALA A 71 -7.71 23.38 -31.54
CA ALA A 71 -6.27 23.63 -31.54
C ALA A 71 -5.68 23.68 -30.12
N ILE A 72 -6.46 24.14 -29.14
CA ILE A 72 -6.05 24.19 -27.73
C ILE A 72 -5.92 22.77 -27.21
N ASP A 73 -6.91 21.93 -27.54
CA ASP A 73 -6.96 20.54 -27.10
C ASP A 73 -5.82 19.69 -27.66
N LYS A 74 -5.47 19.87 -28.94
CA LYS A 74 -4.31 19.22 -29.57
C LYS A 74 -3.01 19.57 -28.86
N LYS A 75 -2.81 20.84 -28.51
CA LYS A 75 -1.61 21.28 -27.79
C LYS A 75 -1.59 20.73 -26.37
N LEU A 76 -2.74 20.72 -25.70
CA LEU A 76 -2.87 20.13 -24.38
C LEU A 76 -2.55 18.63 -24.41
N ALA A 77 -3.02 17.91 -25.42
CA ALA A 77 -2.71 16.50 -25.64
C ALA A 77 -1.22 16.24 -25.86
N GLU A 78 -0.61 17.01 -26.76
CA GLU A 78 0.82 16.93 -27.05
C GLU A 78 1.65 17.13 -25.79
N TYR A 79 1.28 18.12 -24.99
CA TYR A 79 1.97 18.42 -23.74
C TYR A 79 1.76 17.31 -22.68
N ILE A 80 0.50 16.89 -22.44
CA ILE A 80 0.18 15.85 -21.44
C ILE A 80 0.86 14.52 -21.80
N ASN A 81 0.82 14.12 -23.08
CA ASN A 81 1.37 12.83 -23.51
C ASN A 81 2.91 12.78 -23.45
N ASN A 82 3.59 13.93 -23.63
CA ASN A 82 5.04 14.04 -23.60
C ASN A 82 5.62 14.45 -22.23
N TYR A 83 4.78 14.67 -21.22
CA TYR A 83 5.25 15.13 -19.91
C TYR A 83 6.02 14.02 -19.16
N PRO A 84 7.24 14.28 -18.66
CA PRO A 84 8.11 13.27 -18.06
C PRO A 84 7.59 12.76 -16.71
N ASP A 85 6.88 13.60 -15.95
CA ASP A 85 6.35 13.26 -14.63
C ASP A 85 4.84 12.96 -14.69
N ARG A 86 4.50 11.76 -15.18
CA ARG A 86 3.09 11.31 -15.30
C ARG A 86 2.37 11.16 -13.95
N GLN A 87 3.08 11.17 -12.81
CA GLN A 87 2.44 11.10 -11.49
C GLN A 87 1.67 12.39 -11.18
N LYS A 88 2.19 13.54 -11.61
CA LYS A 88 1.48 14.83 -11.53
C LYS A 88 0.24 14.88 -12.44
N LEU A 89 0.20 14.05 -13.48
CA LEU A 89 -0.91 13.95 -14.44
C LEU A 89 -2.02 12.97 -14.02
N LYS A 90 -2.01 12.47 -12.78
CA LYS A 90 -3.11 11.65 -12.24
C LYS A 90 -4.45 12.41 -12.27
N ILE A 91 -4.40 13.74 -12.30
CA ILE A 91 -5.56 14.62 -12.46
C ILE A 91 -5.56 15.14 -13.89
N MET A 92 -6.45 14.58 -14.70
CA MET A 92 -6.56 14.92 -16.12
C MET A 92 -7.43 16.17 -16.34
N PHE A 93 -7.17 16.88 -17.43
CA PHE A 93 -8.03 17.97 -17.90
C PHE A 93 -9.21 17.40 -18.68
N MET A 94 -10.42 17.53 -18.14
CA MET A 94 -11.63 17.15 -18.86
C MET A 94 -12.12 18.35 -19.67
N ARG A 95 -12.25 18.22 -20.99
CA ARG A 95 -12.78 19.29 -21.85
C ARG A 95 -14.28 19.47 -21.60
N GLU A 96 -14.69 20.69 -21.31
CA GLU A 96 -16.12 21.05 -21.27
C GLU A 96 -16.52 21.78 -22.56
N SER A 97 -15.75 22.80 -22.94
CA SER A 97 -15.92 23.56 -24.18
C SER A 97 -14.57 24.06 -24.69
N GLU A 98 -14.54 24.64 -25.89
CA GLU A 98 -13.30 25.24 -26.41
C GLU A 98 -12.76 26.28 -25.43
N GLY A 99 -11.49 26.12 -25.04
CA GLY A 99 -10.83 26.98 -24.06
C GLY A 99 -11.33 26.86 -22.62
N VAL A 100 -12.25 25.94 -22.28
CA VAL A 100 -12.72 25.72 -20.91
C VAL A 100 -12.62 24.24 -20.52
N TYR A 101 -11.84 24.01 -19.48
CA TYR A 101 -11.48 22.68 -19.02
C TYR A 101 -11.76 22.51 -17.54
N GLN A 102 -12.03 21.30 -17.13
CA GLN A 102 -12.14 20.92 -15.73
C GLN A 102 -10.85 20.21 -15.31
N PHE A 103 -10.17 20.79 -14.31
CA PHE A 103 -8.99 20.22 -13.67
C PHE A 103 -9.37 19.81 -12.24
N GLY A 104 -9.54 18.51 -12.02
CA GLY A 104 -10.01 17.97 -10.75
C GLY A 104 -11.36 18.54 -10.35
N THR A 105 -11.40 19.33 -9.27
CA THR A 105 -12.62 20.01 -8.80
C THR A 105 -12.82 21.43 -9.35
N LYS A 106 -11.86 21.96 -10.12
CA LYS A 106 -11.85 23.34 -10.59
C LYS A 106 -12.15 23.42 -12.08
N ARG A 107 -12.90 24.45 -12.45
CA ARG A 107 -13.09 24.85 -13.85
C ARG A 107 -12.09 25.93 -14.20
N VAL A 108 -11.35 25.77 -15.29
CA VAL A 108 -10.25 26.64 -15.72
C VAL A 108 -10.42 27.04 -17.18
N ALA A 109 -10.06 28.29 -17.49
CA ALA A 109 -10.01 28.77 -18.87
C ALA A 109 -8.58 28.69 -19.39
N VAL A 110 -8.40 28.02 -20.52
CA VAL A 110 -7.12 27.73 -21.16
C VAL A 110 -7.04 28.51 -22.46
N LYS A 111 -5.90 29.16 -22.69
CA LYS A 111 -5.60 29.92 -23.91
C LYS A 111 -4.23 29.49 -24.41
N VAL A 112 -4.11 29.31 -25.73
CA VAL A 112 -2.81 29.08 -26.37
C VAL A 112 -2.33 30.38 -26.99
N GLU A 113 -1.09 30.76 -26.70
CA GLU A 113 -0.45 31.96 -27.26
C GLU A 113 1.00 31.65 -27.63
N LYS A 114 1.37 31.84 -28.90
CA LYS A 114 2.71 31.52 -29.45
C LYS A 114 3.18 30.12 -29.03
N ASP A 115 2.33 29.12 -29.23
CA ASP A 115 2.54 27.72 -28.85
C ASP A 115 2.67 27.43 -27.35
N LYS A 116 2.54 28.44 -26.48
CA LYS A 116 2.52 28.24 -25.02
C LYS A 116 1.09 28.17 -24.50
N ILE A 117 0.84 27.20 -23.64
CA ILE A 117 -0.45 27.01 -22.97
C ILE A 117 -0.47 27.87 -21.71
N ASN A 118 -1.42 28.80 -21.65
CA ASN A 118 -1.64 29.70 -20.53
C ASN A 118 -3.01 29.45 -19.90
N ILE A 119 -3.06 29.37 -18.58
CA ILE A 119 -4.27 29.13 -17.81
C ILE A 119 -4.64 30.42 -17.06
N ARG A 120 -5.89 30.86 -17.22
CA ARG A 120 -6.43 32.02 -16.50
C ARG A 120 -6.62 31.65 -15.03
N VAL A 121 -6.03 32.47 -14.16
CA VAL A 121 -6.21 32.38 -12.71
C VAL A 121 -6.60 33.75 -12.14
N GLY A 122 -7.00 33.82 -10.87
CA GLY A 122 -7.46 35.05 -10.23
C GLY A 122 -6.46 36.22 -10.28
N GLY A 123 -5.16 35.93 -10.41
CA GLY A 123 -4.09 36.95 -10.48
C GLY A 123 -3.56 37.25 -11.89
N GLY A 124 -4.09 36.66 -12.96
CA GLY A 124 -3.53 36.83 -14.30
C GLY A 124 -3.59 35.55 -15.14
N TYR A 125 -2.49 35.23 -15.79
CA TYR A 125 -2.29 33.98 -16.52
C TYR A 125 -1.04 33.30 -15.98
N LEU A 126 -1.11 31.98 -15.81
CA LEU A 126 0.04 31.13 -15.49
C LEU A 126 0.32 30.20 -16.65
N SER A 127 1.57 29.79 -16.81
CA SER A 127 1.88 28.70 -17.74
C SER A 127 1.32 27.37 -17.21
N LEU A 128 1.14 26.40 -18.10
CA LEU A 128 0.68 25.06 -17.72
C LEU A 128 1.60 24.39 -16.69
N ASP A 129 2.93 24.54 -16.83
CA ASP A 129 3.92 24.02 -15.88
C ASP A 129 3.69 24.56 -14.45
N GLU A 130 3.65 25.89 -14.32
CA GLU A 130 3.46 26.57 -13.03
C GLU A 130 2.11 26.23 -12.41
N PHE A 131 1.07 26.13 -13.23
CA PHE A 131 -0.26 25.74 -12.78
C PHE A 131 -0.27 24.31 -12.21
N LEU A 132 0.36 23.36 -12.89
CA LEU A 132 0.45 21.99 -12.40
C LEU A 132 1.20 21.93 -11.06
N ASP A 133 2.34 22.61 -10.94
CA ASP A 133 3.11 22.59 -9.68
C ASP A 133 2.34 23.21 -8.50
N GLN A 134 1.58 24.28 -8.74
CA GLN A 134 0.81 24.96 -7.69
C GLN A 134 -0.48 24.21 -7.30
N TYR A 135 -1.21 23.65 -8.27
CA TYR A 135 -2.56 23.13 -8.04
C TYR A 135 -2.64 21.60 -7.95
N THR A 136 -1.70 20.85 -8.52
CA THR A 136 -1.72 19.38 -8.49
C THR A 136 -1.70 18.81 -7.08
N PRO A 137 -0.82 19.25 -6.14
CA PRO A 137 -0.79 18.70 -4.79
C PRO A 137 -2.12 18.86 -4.05
N ALA A 138 -2.74 20.04 -4.19
CA ALA A 138 -4.02 20.35 -3.54
C ALA A 138 -5.19 19.55 -4.12
N GLU A 139 -5.22 19.33 -5.43
CA GLU A 139 -6.26 18.50 -6.06
C GLU A 139 -6.03 17.00 -5.81
N LEU A 140 -4.78 16.56 -5.69
CA LEU A 140 -4.43 15.16 -5.39
C LEU A 140 -4.89 14.77 -3.98
N GLU A 141 -4.67 15.64 -3.00
CA GLU A 141 -5.16 15.45 -1.63
C GLU A 141 -6.71 15.30 -1.60
N LYS A 142 -7.43 16.11 -2.38
CA LYS A 142 -8.89 16.02 -2.48
C LYS A 142 -9.34 14.72 -3.14
N LEU A 143 -8.63 14.25 -4.17
CA LEU A 143 -8.94 13.02 -4.86
C LEU A 143 -8.76 11.81 -3.93
N GLU A 144 -7.66 11.75 -3.18
CA GLU A 144 -7.40 10.67 -2.23
C GLU A 144 -8.41 10.60 -1.07
N ARG A 145 -8.97 11.74 -0.65
CA ARG A 145 -10.04 11.77 0.38
C ARG A 145 -11.38 11.23 -0.11
N LYS A 146 -11.60 11.19 -1.43
CA LYS A 146 -12.83 10.65 -2.03
C LYS A 146 -12.75 9.16 -2.31
N ASP A 147 -11.60 8.53 -2.16
CA ASP A 147 -11.43 7.10 -2.43
C ASP A 147 -12.30 6.26 -1.48
N PRO A 148 -13.28 5.49 -2.00
CA PRO A 148 -14.22 4.74 -1.17
C PRO A 148 -13.54 3.69 -0.28
N LEU A 149 -12.38 3.17 -0.70
CA LEU A 149 -11.57 2.23 0.10
C LEU A 149 -10.99 2.88 1.37
N LYS A 150 -10.46 4.12 1.28
CA LYS A 150 -9.93 4.83 2.46
C LYS A 150 -11.04 5.17 3.45
N ARG A 151 -12.21 5.60 2.96
CA ARG A 151 -13.41 5.84 3.79
C ARG A 151 -13.87 4.58 4.52
N PHE A 152 -13.76 3.41 3.89
CA PHE A 152 -14.09 2.14 4.54
C PHE A 152 -13.08 1.81 5.65
N SER A 153 -11.77 1.97 5.41
CA SER A 153 -10.75 1.74 6.43
C SER A 153 -10.85 2.70 7.62
N GLU A 154 -11.15 3.99 7.39
CA GLU A 154 -11.35 4.97 8.46
C GLU A 154 -12.60 4.66 9.28
N LYS A 155 -13.73 4.31 8.63
CA LYS A 155 -14.95 3.92 9.34
C LYS A 155 -14.77 2.66 10.18
N VAL A 156 -14.03 1.68 9.68
CA VAL A 156 -13.71 0.45 10.41
C VAL A 156 -12.76 0.72 11.60
N ALA A 157 -11.78 1.62 11.45
CA ALA A 157 -10.89 2.02 12.55
C ALA A 157 -11.62 2.82 13.64
N VAL A 158 -12.55 3.70 13.26
CA VAL A 158 -13.41 4.44 14.19
C VAL A 158 -14.39 3.50 14.92
N GLN A 159 -14.94 2.49 14.24
CA GLN A 159 -15.77 1.47 14.88
C GLN A 159 -14.98 0.60 15.87
N LYS A 160 -13.72 0.23 15.56
CA LYS A 160 -12.86 -0.53 16.49
C LYS A 160 -12.48 0.27 17.73
N THR A 161 -12.25 1.57 17.60
CA THR A 161 -11.92 2.42 18.77
C THR A 161 -13.14 2.73 19.64
N ILE A 162 -14.35 2.77 19.07
CA ILE A 162 -15.60 2.96 19.83
C ILE A 162 -16.08 1.65 20.47
N ALA A 163 -15.94 0.50 19.79
CA ALA A 163 -16.29 -0.81 20.34
C ALA A 163 -15.26 -1.34 21.37
N GLY A 164 -14.02 -0.83 21.37
CA GLY A 164 -12.98 -1.23 22.32
C GLY A 164 -13.09 -0.60 23.72
N LYS A 165 -14.16 0.16 24.02
CA LYS A 165 -14.35 0.83 25.31
C LYS A 165 -15.43 0.19 26.19
N GLU A 166 -15.69 -1.11 26.03
CA GLU A 166 -16.50 -1.88 26.96
C GLU A 166 -15.63 -2.70 27.94
N ARG A 167 -15.63 -2.20 29.18
CA ARG A 167 -15.50 -2.92 30.46
C ARG A 167 -14.23 -3.77 30.69
N VAL A 168 -13.17 -3.11 31.14
CA VAL A 168 -12.25 -3.74 32.10
C VAL A 168 -12.94 -3.71 33.47
N GLU A 169 -13.51 -4.84 33.90
CA GLU A 169 -13.96 -5.04 35.28
C GLU A 169 -12.74 -5.01 36.21
N ASN A 170 -12.50 -3.87 36.86
CA ASN A 170 -11.59 -3.81 37.99
C ASN A 170 -12.34 -4.28 39.24
N SER A 171 -12.19 -5.55 39.59
CA SER A 171 -12.56 -6.06 40.90
C SER A 171 -11.53 -5.59 41.94
N PRO A 172 -11.90 -4.82 42.99
CA PRO A 172 -10.96 -4.42 44.01
C PRO A 172 -10.79 -5.58 45.01
N VAL A 173 -9.78 -6.42 44.78
CA VAL A 173 -9.27 -7.31 45.84
C VAL A 173 -8.63 -6.42 46.91
N ARG A 174 -9.38 -6.21 47.98
CA ARG A 174 -8.96 -5.49 49.19
C ARG A 174 -7.80 -6.25 49.86
N GLN A 175 -6.56 -5.92 49.51
CA GLN A 175 -5.39 -6.32 50.29
C GLN A 175 -5.46 -5.67 51.69
N ARG A 176 -5.72 -6.47 52.71
CA ARG A 176 -5.60 -6.06 54.12
C ARG A 176 -4.11 -5.88 54.43
N LYS A 177 -3.69 -4.64 54.71
CA LYS A 177 -2.42 -4.34 55.35
C LYS A 177 -2.46 -4.88 56.79
N THR A 178 -1.65 -5.89 57.09
CA THR A 178 -1.38 -6.32 58.47
C THR A 178 -0.31 -5.40 59.06
N SER A 179 -0.68 -4.62 60.07
CA SER A 179 0.24 -3.86 60.92
C SER A 179 0.98 -4.81 61.87
N PRO A 180 2.28 -4.60 62.17
CA PRO A 180 3.02 -5.42 63.12
C PRO A 180 2.59 -5.10 64.57
N ILE A 181 2.31 -6.15 65.35
CA ILE A 181 2.08 -6.06 66.79
C ILE A 181 3.46 -6.01 67.48
N LYS A 182 3.69 -4.95 68.27
CA LYS A 182 4.73 -4.89 69.29
C LYS A 182 4.19 -5.49 70.58
N ILE A 183 4.79 -6.59 71.05
CA ILE A 183 5.03 -6.89 72.47
C ILE A 183 6.40 -7.53 72.54
#